data_AF-A0A7J7HX32-F1
#
_entry.id   AF-A0A7J7HX32-F1
#
_cell.length_a   1.000
_cell.length_b   1.000
_cell.length_c   1.000
_cell.angle_alpha   90.00
_cell.angle_beta   90.00
_cell.angle_gamma   90.00
#
_symmetry.space_group_name_H-M   'P 1'
#
loop_
_entity.id
_entity.type
_entity.pdbx_description
1 polymer ?
#
loop_
_entity_poly.entity_id
_entity_poly.type
_entity_poly.pdbx_seq_one_letter_code
_entity_poly.pdbx_strand_id
1 'polypeptide(L)'
;MGDTCVAMDEWVQNPTADTALDDILPCMDNATAQETLSESKEVIFQLAAVVNQIITNVSNNNVPPPPSFARPPLYYNQSGPLVPVLCNPYNPDKSDRKCAAGEVDFSNATQVWKNYECQVSKNNTCITVGRLTPDMYTQMTNAVNVSYGLYHYSPFLISLLDCSFVRETFTAISDDHCPDLRQYSKWIYIGLAMVSAAVMLSLVFWILYERERRHRKYTKLAKAAAAEDSFQQKRP
;
A
#
# COMPACT_ATOMS: atom_id res chain seq x y z
N MET A 1 21.72 11.82 -1.24
CA MET A 1 20.95 11.34 -2.42
C MET A 1 21.45 9.99 -2.93
N GLY A 2 22.75 9.66 -2.79
CA GLY A 2 23.22 8.28 -3.03
C GLY A 2 22.80 7.29 -1.94
N ASP A 3 22.62 7.76 -0.71
CA ASP A 3 22.38 6.91 0.46
C ASP A 3 21.09 6.09 0.37
N THR A 4 20.03 6.63 -0.24
CA THR A 4 18.77 5.89 -0.41
C THR A 4 18.91 4.74 -1.42
N CYS A 5 19.56 4.99 -2.56
CA CYS A 5 19.81 3.96 -3.57
C CYS A 5 20.71 2.85 -3.03
N VAL A 6 21.76 3.22 -2.28
CA VAL A 6 22.65 2.25 -1.63
C VAL A 6 21.90 1.46 -0.56
N ALA A 7 21.08 2.12 0.26
CA ALA A 7 20.29 1.44 1.28
C ALA A 7 19.26 0.46 0.68
N MET A 8 18.62 0.82 -0.44
CA MET A 8 17.68 -0.07 -1.14
C MET A 8 18.39 -1.30 -1.71
N ASP A 9 19.56 -1.12 -2.32
CA ASP A 9 20.39 -2.22 -2.87
C ASP A 9 20.94 -3.14 -1.77
N GLU A 10 21.43 -2.57 -0.67
CA GLU A 10 21.93 -3.33 0.49
C GLU A 10 20.81 -4.18 1.12
N TRP A 11 19.60 -3.62 1.25
CA TRP A 11 18.45 -4.36 1.78
C TRP A 11 18.00 -5.50 0.86
N VAL A 12 18.02 -5.32 -0.46
CA VAL A 12 17.71 -6.38 -1.44
C VAL A 12 18.64 -7.58 -1.30
N GLN A 13 19.90 -7.33 -0.95
CA GLN A 13 20.91 -8.37 -0.74
C GLN A 13 20.79 -9.03 0.63
N ASN A 14 20.51 -8.25 1.68
CA ASN A 14 20.42 -8.73 3.06
C ASN A 14 19.21 -8.12 3.80
N PRO A 15 17.99 -8.61 3.55
CA PRO A 15 16.77 -8.01 4.10
C PRO A 15 16.64 -8.15 5.62
N THR A 16 17.27 -9.17 6.22
CA THR A 16 17.19 -9.51 7.66
C THR A 16 18.43 -9.08 8.45
N ALA A 17 19.18 -8.08 7.97
CA ALA A 17 20.45 -7.66 8.57
C ALA A 17 20.30 -6.56 9.63
N ASP A 18 19.15 -6.48 10.32
CA ASP A 18 18.85 -5.45 11.34
C ASP A 18 19.10 -4.03 10.81
N THR A 19 18.65 -3.76 9.59
CA THR A 19 18.75 -2.43 8.98
C THR A 19 17.51 -1.60 9.31
N ALA A 20 17.59 -0.27 9.19
CA ALA A 20 16.43 0.61 9.40
C ALA A 20 15.23 0.28 8.48
N LEU A 21 15.46 -0.46 7.39
CA LEU A 21 14.44 -0.87 6.43
C LEU A 21 13.81 -2.23 6.79
N ASP A 22 14.53 -3.10 7.51
CA ASP A 22 14.02 -4.35 8.09
C ASP A 22 13.01 -4.08 9.23
N ASP A 23 13.29 -3.07 10.07
CA ASP A 23 12.37 -2.63 11.13
C ASP A 23 11.00 -2.14 10.61
N ILE A 24 10.96 -1.62 9.37
CA ILE A 24 9.74 -1.11 8.72
C ILE A 24 9.07 -2.21 7.89
N LEU A 25 9.84 -3.14 7.32
CA LEU A 25 9.41 -4.19 6.41
C LEU A 25 9.90 -5.56 6.93
N PRO A 26 9.31 -6.08 8.01
CA PRO A 26 9.74 -7.36 8.57
C PRO A 26 9.37 -8.49 7.60
N CYS A 27 10.39 -9.02 6.91
CA CYS A 27 10.23 -10.14 6.00
C CYS A 27 10.08 -11.45 6.79
N MET A 28 9.15 -12.29 6.35
CA MET A 28 9.04 -13.67 6.81
C MET A 28 9.75 -14.59 5.83
N ASP A 29 10.17 -15.76 6.32
CA ASP A 29 10.70 -16.79 5.44
C ASP A 29 9.58 -17.38 4.56
N ASN A 30 9.96 -17.89 3.40
CA ASN A 30 9.02 -18.45 2.43
C ASN A 30 8.19 -19.60 3.01
N ALA A 31 8.73 -20.41 3.95
CA ALA A 31 7.94 -21.50 4.52
C ALA A 31 6.79 -20.95 5.38
N THR A 32 7.06 -19.96 6.23
CA THR A 32 6.03 -19.28 7.02
C THR A 32 5.02 -18.54 6.14
N ALA A 33 5.46 -17.92 5.04
CA ALA A 33 4.58 -17.28 4.07
C ALA A 33 3.64 -18.29 3.37
N GLN A 34 4.16 -19.44 2.94
CA GLN A 34 3.34 -20.52 2.35
C GLN A 34 2.39 -21.17 3.36
N GLU A 35 2.81 -21.31 4.62
CA GLU A 35 1.93 -21.76 5.70
C GLU A 35 0.77 -20.78 5.90
N THR A 36 1.05 -19.48 5.94
CA THR A 36 0.04 -18.41 6.05
C THR A 36 -0.94 -18.43 4.87
N LEU A 37 -0.46 -18.71 3.66
CA LEU A 37 -1.32 -18.89 2.48
C LEU A 37 -2.23 -20.11 2.65
N SER A 38 -1.67 -21.23 3.09
CA SER A 38 -2.42 -22.46 3.35
C SER A 38 -3.51 -22.26 4.40
N GLU A 39 -3.23 -21.52 5.47
CA GLU A 39 -4.23 -21.18 6.49
C GLU A 39 -5.29 -20.21 5.95
N SER A 40 -4.91 -19.25 5.11
CA SER A 40 -5.87 -18.38 4.40
C SER A 40 -6.82 -19.19 3.51
N LYS A 41 -6.31 -20.20 2.78
CA LYS A 41 -7.14 -21.11 1.97
C LYS A 41 -8.12 -21.91 2.83
N GLU A 42 -7.67 -22.40 3.99
CA GLU A 42 -8.53 -23.13 4.94
C GLU A 42 -9.67 -22.25 5.46
N VAL A 43 -9.36 -21.02 5.86
CA VAL A 43 -10.39 -20.08 6.35
C VAL A 43 -11.45 -19.80 5.28
N ILE A 44 -11.02 -19.57 4.03
CA ILE A 44 -11.95 -19.39 2.89
C ILE A 44 -12.81 -20.64 2.70
N PHE A 45 -12.20 -21.83 2.74
CA PHE A 45 -12.90 -23.11 2.59
C PHE A 45 -13.99 -23.28 3.67
N GLN A 46 -13.66 -23.03 4.93
CA GLN A 46 -14.58 -23.16 6.06
C GLN A 46 -15.70 -22.11 6.01
N LEU A 47 -15.38 -20.85 5.69
CA LEU A 47 -16.41 -19.80 5.57
C LEU A 47 -17.41 -20.13 4.46
N ALA A 48 -16.94 -20.59 3.30
CA ALA A 48 -17.82 -21.01 2.22
C ALA A 48 -18.68 -22.22 2.62
N ALA A 49 -18.12 -23.19 3.35
CA ALA A 49 -18.84 -24.34 3.87
C ALA A 49 -19.96 -23.93 4.85
N VAL A 50 -19.70 -23.01 5.78
CA VAL A 50 -20.71 -22.50 6.73
C VAL A 50 -21.85 -21.80 6.00
N VAL A 51 -21.52 -20.93 5.04
CA VAL A 51 -22.54 -20.24 4.23
C VAL A 51 -23.39 -21.24 3.46
N ASN A 52 -22.77 -22.25 2.84
CA ASN A 52 -23.47 -23.29 2.12
C ASN A 52 -24.34 -24.15 3.02
N GLN A 53 -23.90 -24.45 4.25
CA GLN A 53 -24.68 -25.19 5.23
C GLN A 53 -25.95 -24.42 5.63
N ILE A 54 -25.85 -23.09 5.80
CA ILE A 54 -27.02 -22.23 6.04
C ILE A 54 -27.97 -22.29 4.82
N ILE A 55 -27.44 -22.14 3.60
CA ILE A 55 -28.23 -22.19 2.38
C ILE A 55 -28.97 -23.52 2.25
N THR A 56 -28.28 -24.65 2.36
CA THR A 56 -28.88 -25.97 2.10
C THR A 56 -29.79 -26.41 3.22
N ASN A 57 -29.40 -26.21 4.49
CA ASN A 57 -30.10 -26.81 5.63
C ASN A 57 -31.14 -25.88 6.24
N VAL A 58 -31.02 -24.56 6.04
CA VAL A 58 -31.92 -23.55 6.62
C VAL A 58 -32.77 -22.89 5.55
N SER A 59 -32.17 -22.32 4.49
CA SER A 59 -32.90 -21.53 3.47
C SER A 59 -33.64 -22.39 2.44
N ASN A 60 -32.99 -23.44 1.95
CA ASN A 60 -33.51 -24.32 0.90
C ASN A 60 -34.27 -25.54 1.44
N ASN A 61 -34.17 -25.81 2.74
CA ASN A 61 -34.80 -26.97 3.35
C ASN A 61 -36.27 -26.67 3.70
N ASN A 62 -37.20 -27.23 2.92
CA ASN A 62 -38.64 -27.08 3.14
C ASN A 62 -39.08 -27.83 4.41
N VAL A 63 -38.98 -27.17 5.57
CA VAL A 63 -39.44 -27.72 6.85
C VAL A 63 -40.98 -27.73 6.84
N PRO A 64 -41.63 -28.90 7.03
CA PRO A 64 -43.08 -28.95 7.14
C PRO A 64 -43.56 -28.10 8.32
N PRO A 65 -44.75 -27.47 8.23
CA PRO A 65 -45.30 -26.73 9.37
C PRO A 65 -45.35 -27.65 10.60
N PRO A 66 -44.70 -27.29 11.71
CA PRO A 66 -44.75 -28.10 12.91
C PRO A 66 -46.17 -28.11 13.50
N PRO A 67 -46.52 -29.08 14.36
CA PRO A 67 -47.77 -29.03 15.12
C PRO A 67 -47.86 -27.70 15.89
N SER A 68 -49.10 -27.23 16.11
CA SER A 68 -49.49 -25.91 16.64
C SER A 68 -48.83 -25.43 17.96
N PHE A 69 -47.98 -26.24 18.58
CA PHE A 69 -47.26 -25.96 19.83
C PHE A 69 -45.77 -25.60 19.63
N ALA A 70 -45.23 -25.66 18.41
CA ALA A 70 -43.84 -25.30 18.16
C ALA A 70 -43.67 -23.77 18.06
N ARG A 71 -42.73 -23.23 18.84
CA ARG A 71 -42.40 -21.79 18.82
C ARG A 71 -41.63 -21.40 17.55
N PRO A 72 -41.83 -20.18 17.02
CA PRO A 72 -40.87 -19.55 16.09
C PRO A 72 -39.46 -19.63 16.70
N PRO A 73 -38.42 -20.05 15.96
CA PRO A 73 -38.16 -19.69 14.55
C PRO A 73 -38.19 -20.88 13.57
N LEU A 74 -38.77 -22.02 13.95
CA LEU A 74 -38.66 -23.28 13.19
C LEU A 74 -39.54 -23.35 11.92
N TYR A 75 -40.27 -22.29 11.59
CA TYR A 75 -41.18 -22.26 10.45
C TYR A 75 -41.33 -20.83 9.93
N TYR A 76 -40.92 -20.59 8.68
CA TYR A 76 -41.18 -19.38 7.92
C TYR A 76 -41.58 -19.76 6.50
N ASN A 77 -42.30 -18.87 5.81
CA ASN A 77 -42.82 -19.16 4.47
C ASN A 77 -41.68 -19.18 3.45
N GLN A 78 -41.07 -20.34 3.24
CA GLN A 78 -40.06 -20.58 2.20
C GLN A 78 -40.70 -20.64 0.82
N SER A 79 -41.25 -19.51 0.37
CA SER A 79 -41.76 -19.32 -0.97
C SER A 79 -40.63 -18.78 -1.86
N GLY A 80 -40.57 -19.22 -3.12
CA GLY A 80 -39.59 -18.71 -4.09
C GLY A 80 -38.49 -19.72 -4.46
N PRO A 81 -37.68 -19.39 -5.48
CA PRO A 81 -36.65 -20.28 -6.02
C PRO A 81 -35.56 -20.60 -4.98
N LEU A 82 -34.90 -21.75 -5.14
CA LEU A 82 -33.79 -22.14 -4.27
C LEU A 82 -32.64 -21.14 -4.38
N VAL A 83 -32.08 -20.77 -3.24
CA VAL A 83 -30.92 -19.90 -3.17
C VAL A 83 -29.71 -20.68 -3.70
N PRO A 84 -28.96 -20.15 -4.69
CA PRO A 84 -27.78 -20.81 -5.19
C PRO A 84 -26.67 -20.81 -4.14
N VAL A 85 -25.94 -21.91 -4.04
CA VAL A 85 -24.82 -22.06 -3.10
C VAL A 85 -23.61 -21.23 -3.52
N LEU A 86 -22.83 -20.81 -2.54
CA LEU A 86 -21.55 -20.14 -2.75
C LEU A 86 -20.53 -21.12 -3.31
N CYS A 87 -19.80 -20.71 -4.33
CA CYS A 87 -18.66 -21.47 -4.81
C CYS A 87 -17.56 -21.47 -3.76
N ASN A 88 -17.12 -22.66 -3.40
CA ASN A 88 -15.86 -22.84 -2.70
C ASN A 88 -14.73 -23.02 -3.73
N PRO A 89 -13.75 -22.10 -3.82
CA PRO A 89 -12.67 -22.22 -4.79
C PRO A 89 -11.66 -23.31 -4.41
N TYR A 90 -11.79 -23.94 -3.25
CA TYR A 90 -10.86 -24.95 -2.75
C TYR A 90 -11.57 -26.28 -2.47
N ASN A 91 -10.80 -27.36 -2.62
CA ASN A 91 -11.16 -28.68 -2.12
C ASN A 91 -10.76 -28.82 -0.63
N PRO A 92 -11.22 -29.88 0.08
CA PRO A 92 -10.84 -30.12 1.48
C PRO A 92 -9.33 -30.32 1.71
N ASP A 93 -8.58 -30.63 0.65
CA ASP A 93 -7.12 -30.74 0.67
C ASP A 93 -6.42 -29.41 0.30
N LYS A 94 -7.17 -28.29 0.27
CA LYS A 94 -6.71 -26.93 -0.07
C LYS A 94 -6.25 -26.76 -1.53
N SER A 95 -6.47 -27.75 -2.39
CA SER A 95 -6.22 -27.63 -3.83
C SER A 95 -7.29 -26.79 -4.51
N ASP A 96 -6.93 -26.11 -5.60
CA ASP A 96 -7.86 -25.24 -6.31
C ASP A 96 -8.94 -26.05 -7.05
N ARG A 97 -10.18 -25.58 -6.98
CA ARG A 97 -11.37 -26.21 -7.54
C ARG A 97 -12.10 -25.23 -8.45
N LYS A 98 -12.54 -25.71 -9.61
CA LYS A 98 -13.48 -24.94 -10.46
C LYS A 98 -14.90 -25.08 -9.93
N CYS A 99 -15.59 -23.96 -9.82
CA CYS A 99 -16.99 -23.92 -9.41
C CYS A 99 -17.88 -24.73 -10.35
N ALA A 100 -18.86 -25.42 -9.80
CA ALA A 100 -19.86 -26.14 -10.58
C ALA A 100 -20.91 -25.17 -11.16
N ALA A 101 -21.62 -25.62 -12.20
CA ALA A 101 -22.72 -24.85 -12.78
C ALA A 101 -23.83 -24.63 -11.73
N GLY A 102 -24.25 -23.38 -11.56
CA GLY A 102 -25.27 -22.99 -10.57
C GLY A 102 -24.72 -22.54 -9.22
N GLU A 103 -23.40 -22.67 -8.98
CA GLU A 103 -22.73 -22.02 -7.86
C GLU A 103 -22.50 -20.53 -8.18
N VAL A 104 -22.54 -19.67 -7.17
CA VAL A 104 -22.24 -18.23 -7.30
C VAL A 104 -20.84 -17.92 -6.81
N ASP A 105 -20.12 -17.03 -7.49
CA ASP A 105 -18.77 -16.64 -7.11
C ASP A 105 -18.80 -15.54 -6.02
N PHE A 106 -17.71 -15.38 -5.27
CA PHE A 106 -17.62 -14.32 -4.26
C PHE A 106 -17.89 -12.92 -4.82
N SER A 107 -17.50 -12.66 -6.08
CA SER A 107 -17.67 -11.37 -6.74
C SER A 107 -19.13 -10.97 -7.00
N ASN A 108 -20.02 -11.93 -7.23
CA ASN A 108 -21.40 -11.66 -7.63
C ASN A 108 -22.47 -12.25 -6.68
N ALA A 109 -22.08 -13.07 -5.70
CA ALA A 109 -23.01 -13.73 -4.78
C ALA A 109 -23.95 -12.76 -4.07
N THR A 110 -23.46 -11.61 -3.61
CA THR A 110 -24.28 -10.60 -2.92
C THR A 110 -25.41 -10.05 -3.80
N GLN A 111 -25.09 -9.73 -5.06
CA GLN A 111 -26.07 -9.27 -6.04
C GLN A 111 -27.09 -10.36 -6.37
N VAL A 112 -26.64 -11.60 -6.53
CA VAL A 112 -27.54 -12.73 -6.83
C VAL A 112 -28.48 -13.00 -5.67
N TRP A 113 -27.96 -13.13 -4.45
CA TRP A 113 -28.74 -13.42 -3.25
C TRP A 113 -29.73 -12.32 -2.85
N LYS A 114 -29.48 -11.07 -3.24
CA LYS A 114 -30.42 -9.97 -3.01
C LYS A 114 -31.81 -10.25 -3.58
N ASN A 115 -31.89 -10.98 -4.69
CA ASN A 115 -33.16 -11.37 -5.33
C ASN A 115 -33.95 -12.44 -4.54
N TYR A 116 -33.36 -13.02 -3.50
CA TYR A 116 -33.95 -14.06 -2.66
C TYR A 116 -34.32 -13.54 -1.27
N GLU A 117 -34.06 -12.25 -1.00
CA GLU A 117 -34.39 -11.60 0.26
C GLU A 117 -35.90 -11.34 0.36
N CYS A 118 -36.48 -11.71 1.50
CA CYS A 118 -37.88 -11.47 1.83
C CYS A 118 -38.00 -10.26 2.77
N GLN A 119 -39.15 -9.58 2.72
CA GLN A 119 -39.59 -8.73 3.81
C GLN A 119 -40.01 -9.59 5.01
N VAL A 120 -39.68 -9.15 6.22
CA VAL A 120 -39.94 -9.87 7.47
C VAL A 120 -41.00 -9.22 8.35
N SER A 121 -41.71 -10.04 9.14
CA SER A 121 -42.59 -9.60 10.22
C SER A 121 -41.80 -9.15 11.46
N LYS A 122 -42.49 -8.67 12.49
CA LYS A 122 -41.89 -8.32 13.80
C LYS A 122 -41.13 -9.48 14.47
N ASN A 123 -41.42 -10.73 14.09
CA ASN A 123 -40.76 -11.93 14.62
C ASN A 123 -39.65 -12.45 13.69
N ASN A 124 -39.12 -11.61 12.80
CA ASN A 124 -38.07 -11.94 11.83
C ASN A 124 -38.43 -13.11 10.87
N THR A 125 -39.72 -13.27 10.58
CA THR A 125 -40.25 -14.33 9.71
C THR A 125 -40.62 -13.73 8.34
N CYS A 126 -40.21 -14.36 7.23
CA CYS A 126 -40.58 -13.92 5.88
C CYS A 126 -42.11 -13.82 5.70
N ILE A 127 -42.60 -12.66 5.26
CA ILE A 127 -44.00 -12.40 4.90
C ILE A 127 -44.24 -12.31 3.39
N THR A 128 -43.18 -12.11 2.62
CA THR A 128 -43.20 -12.07 1.15
C THR A 128 -42.44 -13.26 0.57
N VAL A 129 -42.55 -13.48 -0.74
CA VAL A 129 -41.80 -14.53 -1.45
C VAL A 129 -40.30 -14.25 -1.31
N GLY A 130 -39.55 -15.23 -0.81
CA GLY A 130 -38.12 -15.17 -0.58
C GLY A 130 -37.68 -16.24 0.44
N ARG A 131 -36.39 -16.56 0.44
CA ARG A 131 -35.79 -17.60 1.30
C ARG A 131 -34.73 -17.07 2.27
N LEU A 132 -34.34 -15.80 2.13
CA LEU A 132 -33.38 -15.14 3.01
C LEU A 132 -34.07 -14.02 3.79
N THR A 133 -33.92 -14.03 5.11
CA THR A 133 -34.26 -12.85 5.91
C THR A 133 -33.16 -11.78 5.74
N PRO A 134 -33.44 -10.49 6.01
CA PRO A 134 -32.43 -9.44 5.94
C PRO A 134 -31.20 -9.71 6.82
N ASP A 135 -31.41 -10.33 7.98
CA ASP A 135 -30.33 -10.74 8.89
C ASP A 135 -29.45 -11.85 8.29
N MET A 136 -30.07 -12.92 7.75
CA MET A 136 -29.34 -13.99 7.05
C MET A 136 -28.56 -13.44 5.84
N TYR A 137 -29.21 -12.62 5.02
CA TYR A 137 -28.57 -11.98 3.87
C TYR A 137 -27.35 -11.15 4.28
N THR A 138 -27.46 -10.37 5.36
CA THR A 138 -26.37 -9.54 5.86
C THR A 138 -25.20 -10.39 6.39
N GLN A 139 -25.48 -11.43 7.18
CA GLN A 139 -24.45 -12.33 7.70
C GLN A 139 -23.72 -13.08 6.58
N MET A 140 -24.47 -13.61 5.61
CA MET A 140 -23.88 -14.27 4.43
C MET A 140 -23.05 -13.31 3.58
N THR A 141 -23.52 -12.08 3.38
CA THR A 141 -22.79 -11.03 2.64
C THR A 141 -21.47 -10.67 3.33
N ASN A 142 -21.47 -10.54 4.66
CA ASN A 142 -20.25 -10.26 5.42
C ASN A 142 -19.23 -11.39 5.26
N ALA A 143 -19.67 -12.65 5.37
CA ALA A 143 -18.80 -13.81 5.17
C ALA A 143 -18.22 -13.87 3.75
N VAL A 144 -19.02 -13.58 2.73
CA VAL A 144 -18.57 -13.50 1.34
C VAL A 144 -17.57 -12.38 1.13
N ASN A 145 -17.81 -11.18 1.68
CA ASN A 145 -16.89 -10.05 1.51
C ASN A 145 -15.52 -10.32 2.14
N VAL A 146 -15.49 -10.97 3.31
CA VAL A 146 -14.24 -11.42 3.94
C VAL A 146 -13.55 -12.48 3.07
N SER A 147 -14.31 -13.46 2.59
CA SER A 147 -13.79 -14.53 1.72
C SER A 147 -13.25 -13.98 0.40
N TYR A 148 -13.92 -13.00 -0.19
CA TYR A 148 -13.48 -12.27 -1.38
C TYR A 148 -12.17 -11.54 -1.13
N GLY A 149 -12.08 -10.79 -0.03
CA GLY A 149 -10.86 -10.07 0.34
C GLY A 149 -9.68 -11.02 0.53
N LEU A 150 -9.87 -12.10 1.28
CA LEU A 150 -8.85 -13.13 1.46
C LEU A 150 -8.50 -13.76 0.11
N TYR A 151 -9.46 -14.20 -0.70
CA TYR A 151 -9.19 -14.87 -1.97
C TYR A 151 -8.45 -13.98 -2.96
N HIS A 152 -8.87 -12.72 -3.10
CA HIS A 152 -8.32 -11.80 -4.08
C HIS A 152 -6.98 -11.20 -3.65
N TYR A 153 -6.82 -10.83 -2.37
CA TYR A 153 -5.63 -10.13 -1.89
C TYR A 153 -4.57 -11.06 -1.29
N SER A 154 -4.88 -12.32 -0.94
CA SER A 154 -3.89 -13.24 -0.37
C SER A 154 -2.60 -13.34 -1.19
N PRO A 155 -2.62 -13.54 -2.53
CA PRO A 155 -1.36 -13.67 -3.29
C PRO A 155 -0.44 -12.46 -3.13
N PHE A 156 -1.01 -11.25 -3.15
CA PHE A 156 -0.26 -10.02 -2.94
C PHE A 156 0.26 -9.90 -1.49
N LEU A 157 -0.58 -10.19 -0.50
CA LEU A 157 -0.17 -10.15 0.91
C LEU A 157 0.94 -11.15 1.22
N ILE A 158 0.92 -12.33 0.61
CA ILE A 158 1.99 -13.33 0.74
C ILE A 158 3.28 -12.84 0.09
N SER A 159 3.19 -12.20 -1.08
CA SER A 159 4.36 -11.60 -1.76
C SER A 159 4.95 -10.39 -1.00
N LEU A 160 4.13 -9.73 -0.17
CA LEU A 160 4.62 -8.73 0.78
C LEU A 160 5.28 -9.40 2.00
N LEU A 161 4.67 -10.47 2.52
CA LEU A 161 5.19 -11.22 3.68
C LEU A 161 6.55 -11.85 3.39
N ASP A 162 6.74 -12.47 2.23
CA ASP A 162 8.03 -13.04 1.82
C ASP A 162 9.01 -12.00 1.24
N CYS A 163 8.59 -10.72 1.23
CA CYS A 163 9.33 -9.58 0.69
C CYS A 163 9.69 -9.68 -0.80
N SER A 164 9.16 -10.64 -1.55
CA SER A 164 9.42 -10.77 -2.99
C SER A 164 8.99 -9.50 -3.74
N PHE A 165 7.80 -8.96 -3.42
CA PHE A 165 7.30 -7.74 -4.04
C PHE A 165 8.22 -6.54 -3.79
N VAL A 166 8.66 -6.36 -2.55
CA VAL A 166 9.50 -5.21 -2.17
C VAL A 166 10.89 -5.37 -2.77
N ARG A 167 11.43 -6.59 -2.77
CA ARG A 167 12.72 -6.90 -3.35
C ARG A 167 12.75 -6.65 -4.85
N GLU A 168 11.73 -7.10 -5.59
CA GLU A 168 11.59 -6.84 -7.01
C GLU A 168 11.47 -5.33 -7.28
N THR A 169 10.66 -4.62 -6.50
CA THR A 169 10.46 -3.17 -6.65
C THR A 169 11.75 -2.40 -6.38
N PHE A 170 12.48 -2.72 -5.30
CA PHE A 170 13.73 -2.04 -4.97
C PHE A 170 14.85 -2.38 -5.94
N THR A 171 14.90 -3.62 -6.44
CA THR A 171 15.83 -3.99 -7.52
C THR A 171 15.56 -3.16 -8.76
N ALA A 172 14.29 -3.06 -9.19
CA ALA A 172 13.92 -2.25 -10.36
C ALA A 172 14.26 -0.77 -10.18
N ILE A 173 14.03 -0.20 -8.99
CA ILE A 173 14.40 1.20 -8.71
C ILE A 173 15.93 1.39 -8.71
N SER A 174 16.66 0.46 -8.08
CA SER A 174 18.12 0.46 -8.02
C SER A 174 18.73 0.38 -9.42
N ASP A 175 18.21 -0.50 -10.27
CA ASP A 175 18.76 -0.72 -11.60
C ASP A 175 18.37 0.39 -12.58
N ASP A 176 17.10 0.82 -12.58
CA ASP A 176 16.58 1.72 -13.62
C ASP A 176 16.75 3.21 -13.28
N HIS A 177 16.68 3.60 -12.00
CA HIS A 177 16.57 5.01 -11.61
C HIS A 177 17.81 5.55 -10.89
N CYS A 178 18.49 4.72 -10.11
CA CYS A 178 19.64 5.16 -9.32
C CYS A 178 20.88 5.56 -10.12
N PRO A 179 21.20 4.98 -11.30
CA PRO A 179 22.34 5.43 -12.11
C PRO A 179 22.17 6.87 -12.59
N ASP A 180 20.99 7.22 -13.09
CA ASP A 180 20.65 8.56 -13.55
C ASP A 180 20.68 9.55 -12.39
N LEU A 181 20.07 9.18 -11.25
CA LEU A 181 20.06 10.02 -10.05
C LEU A 181 21.50 10.33 -9.57
N ARG A 182 22.37 9.32 -9.59
CA ARG A 182 23.80 9.47 -9.25
C ARG A 182 24.53 10.36 -10.24
N GLN A 183 24.24 10.24 -11.53
CA GLN A 183 24.84 11.09 -12.55
C GLN A 183 24.40 12.54 -12.39
N TYR A 184 23.10 12.82 -12.32
CA TYR A 184 22.57 14.19 -12.17
C TYR A 184 23.03 14.84 -10.86
N SER A 185 23.05 14.12 -9.74
CA SER A 185 23.57 14.65 -8.48
C SER A 185 25.05 15.03 -8.56
N LYS A 186 25.87 14.25 -9.28
CA LYS A 186 27.27 14.60 -9.56
C LYS A 186 27.38 15.88 -10.39
N TRP A 187 26.55 16.04 -11.43
CA TRP A 187 26.52 17.27 -12.23
C TRP A 187 26.13 18.50 -11.41
N ILE A 188 25.11 18.38 -10.56
CA ILE A 188 24.67 19.45 -9.66
C ILE A 188 25.79 19.81 -8.69
N TYR A 189 26.46 18.82 -8.09
CA TYR A 189 27.58 19.06 -7.18
C TYR A 189 28.74 19.81 -7.86
N ILE A 190 29.10 19.40 -9.08
CA ILE A 190 30.13 20.10 -9.88
C ILE A 190 29.69 21.54 -10.19
N GLY A 191 28.43 21.74 -10.59
CA GLY A 191 27.88 23.08 -10.82
C GLY A 191 27.95 23.97 -9.59
N LEU A 192 27.56 23.44 -8.43
CA LEU A 192 27.56 24.15 -7.16
C LEU A 192 28.99 24.50 -6.70
N ALA A 193 29.95 23.61 -6.93
CA ALA A 193 31.37 23.84 -6.68
C ALA A 193 31.96 24.91 -7.60
N MET A 194 31.58 24.93 -8.89
CA MET A 194 32.02 25.98 -9.82
C MET A 194 31.46 27.35 -9.43
N VAL A 195 30.17 27.43 -9.08
CA VAL A 195 29.54 28.69 -8.65
C VAL A 195 30.17 29.20 -7.36
N SER A 196 30.42 28.33 -6.37
CA SER A 196 31.06 28.73 -5.11
C SER A 196 32.48 29.26 -5.34
N ALA A 197 33.27 28.59 -6.20
CA ALA A 197 34.61 29.05 -6.56
C ALA A 197 34.58 30.41 -7.29
N ALA A 198 33.63 30.61 -8.22
CA ALA A 198 33.48 31.87 -8.95
C ALA A 198 33.09 33.04 -8.02
N VAL A 199 32.20 32.80 -7.05
CA VAL A 199 31.82 33.79 -6.04
C VAL A 199 33.02 34.15 -5.16
N MET A 200 33.77 33.14 -4.67
CA MET A 200 34.97 33.37 -3.86
C MET A 200 36.02 34.20 -4.62
N LEU A 201 36.31 33.86 -5.88
CA LEU A 201 37.25 34.61 -6.71
C LEU A 201 36.75 36.05 -6.95
N SER A 202 35.46 36.22 -7.22
CA SER A 202 34.85 37.54 -7.42
C SER A 202 35.01 38.42 -6.18
N LEU A 203 34.79 37.86 -4.98
CA LEU A 203 34.99 38.57 -3.71
C LEU A 203 36.46 38.94 -3.49
N VAL A 204 37.39 38.03 -3.78
CA VAL A 204 38.85 38.30 -3.67
C VAL A 204 39.25 39.43 -4.62
N PHE A 205 38.85 39.38 -5.89
CA PHE A 205 39.13 40.45 -6.84
C PHE A 205 38.52 41.79 -6.41
N TRP A 206 37.31 41.77 -5.83
CA TRP A 206 36.65 42.96 -5.32
C TRP A 206 37.43 43.61 -4.18
N ILE A 207 37.93 42.81 -3.23
CA ILE A 207 38.77 43.27 -2.11
C ILE A 207 40.09 43.87 -2.62
N LEU A 208 40.76 43.20 -3.56
CA LEU A 208 42.01 43.70 -4.14
C LEU A 208 41.80 45.03 -4.88
N TYR A 209 40.73 45.12 -5.67
CA TYR A 209 40.36 46.34 -6.39
C TYR A 209 40.05 47.50 -5.43
N GLU A 210 39.28 47.27 -4.36
CA GLU A 210 39.04 48.28 -3.34
C GLU A 210 40.34 48.73 -2.65
N ARG A 211 41.22 47.80 -2.32
CA ARG A 211 42.51 48.09 -1.68
C ARG A 211 43.39 48.95 -2.60
N GLU A 212 43.53 48.59 -3.87
CA GLU A 212 44.24 49.42 -4.86
C GLU A 212 43.61 50.81 -4.99
N ARG A 213 42.28 50.87 -5.10
CA ARG A 213 41.55 52.13 -5.22
C ARG A 213 41.80 53.04 -4.00
N ARG A 214 41.81 52.48 -2.78
CA ARG A 214 42.17 53.21 -1.56
C ARG A 214 43.64 53.66 -1.59
N HIS A 215 44.59 52.80 -1.93
CA HIS A 215 46.01 53.18 -2.04
C HIS A 215 46.24 54.30 -3.06
N ARG A 216 45.58 54.25 -4.23
CA ARG A 216 45.65 55.31 -5.25
C ARG A 216 45.07 56.64 -4.73
N LYS A 217 44.01 56.61 -3.92
CA LYS A 217 43.48 57.82 -3.26
C LYS A 217 44.48 58.38 -2.24
N TYR A 218 45.01 57.55 -1.34
CA TYR A 218 45.97 58.00 -0.32
C TYR A 218 47.27 58.55 -0.94
N THR A 219 47.82 57.92 -1.98
CA THR A 219 49.01 58.45 -2.68
C THR A 219 48.73 59.77 -3.40
N LYS A 220 47.54 59.95 -3.98
CA LYS A 220 47.14 61.26 -4.56
C LYS A 220 47.05 62.34 -3.48
N LEU A 221 46.46 62.04 -2.32
CA LEU A 221 46.37 62.98 -1.20
C LEU A 221 47.75 63.32 -0.60
N ALA A 222 48.62 62.33 -0.41
CA ALA A 222 49.98 62.56 0.09
C ALA A 222 50.83 63.40 -0.87
N LYS A 223 50.72 63.16 -2.18
CA LYS A 223 51.37 64.01 -3.20
C LYS A 223 50.84 65.44 -3.19
N ALA A 224 49.53 65.62 -3.02
CA ALA A 224 48.93 66.95 -2.92
C ALA A 224 49.42 67.70 -1.67
N ALA A 225 49.44 67.03 -0.52
CA ALA A 225 49.96 67.60 0.73
C ALA A 225 51.46 67.97 0.63
N ALA A 226 52.30 67.10 0.07
CA ALA A 226 53.72 67.38 -0.13
C ALA A 226 53.96 68.54 -1.12
N ALA A 227 53.13 68.67 -2.17
CA ALA A 227 53.19 69.79 -3.09
C ALA A 227 52.82 71.12 -2.39
N GLU A 228 51.81 71.10 -1.52
CA GLU A 228 51.38 72.25 -0.74
C GLU A 228 52.45 72.70 0.27
N ASP A 229 53.09 71.75 0.96
CA ASP A 229 54.19 72.01 1.91
C ASP A 229 55.43 72.59 1.20
N SER A 230 55.77 72.08 0.01
CA SER A 230 56.86 72.62 -0.81
C SER A 230 56.59 74.05 -1.32
N PHE A 231 55.31 74.42 -1.47
CA PHE A 231 54.88 75.76 -1.85
C PHE A 231 54.93 76.73 -0.66
N GLN A 232 54.66 76.25 0.56
CA GLN A 232 54.79 77.03 1.80
C GLN A 232 56.27 77.28 2.15
N GLN A 233 57.16 76.29 2.00
CA GLN A 233 58.60 76.43 2.28
C GLN A 233 59.33 77.42 1.35
N LYS A 234 58.76 77.73 0.17
CA LYS A 234 59.30 78.68 -0.82
C LYS A 234 58.77 80.10 -0.68
N ARG A 235 57.93 80.37 0.31
CA ARG A 235 57.42 81.71 0.59
C ARG A 235 58.37 82.40 1.60
N PRO A 236 59.00 83.54 1.26
CA PRO A 236 59.86 84.29 2.17
C PRO A 236 59.08 84.92 3.33
#